data_AF-A0A6J6F0Z5-F1
#
_entry.id   AF-A0A6J6F0Z5-F1
#
_cell.length_a   1.000
_cell.length_b   1.000
_cell.length_c   1.000
_cell.angle_alpha   90.00
_cell.angle_beta   90.00
_cell.angle_gamma   90.00
#
_symmetry.space_group_name_H-M   'P 1'
#
loop_
_entity.id
_entity.type
_entity.pdbx_description
1 polymer ?
#
loop_
_entity_poly.entity_id
_entity_poly.type
_entity_poly.pdbx_seq_one_letter_code
_entity_poly.pdbx_strand_id
1 'polypeptide(L)'
;MRLEPKTVDTDGVPRGLNLTRASLLASMKYPWDAGSAEADPSGRDKFGFYEDDRDVFDWVRSGVPERSLSLEATIMDFSDDVAYSVHDFEDAIVNGFIDPTLLSDSNHRDEVLHTMVSWVGHDQADSLGAAWERLTGVTGWVSSFRPQRAELARLKNLTSTLIGRFALSAVVDDTRKTLVVPAETAAEITVLKGIVSVHVMAHTARQPIYLEQRAMLISLAEHLYSHPESLDPVFSGDWTLATTPAERKRVVSDQVASLTDQSATALHERLCS
;
A
#
# COMPACT_ATOMS: atom_id res chain seq x y z
N MET A 1 -3.69 -15.06 3.12
CA MET A 1 -3.23 -15.97 2.05
C MET A 1 -2.16 -16.87 2.62
N ARG A 2 -2.25 -18.17 2.34
CA ARG A 2 -1.31 -19.17 2.87
C ARG A 2 -0.10 -19.30 1.95
N LEU A 3 0.86 -18.39 2.12
CA LEU A 3 1.99 -18.28 1.17
C LEU A 3 3.17 -19.21 1.50
N GLU A 4 3.44 -19.52 2.77
CA GLU A 4 4.65 -20.24 3.15
C GLU A 4 4.47 -21.06 4.45
N PRO A 5 4.43 -22.41 4.41
CA PRO A 5 4.26 -23.28 5.57
C PRO A 5 5.61 -23.77 6.14
N LYS A 6 6.35 -22.93 6.88
CA LYS A 6 7.65 -23.33 7.48
C LYS A 6 7.55 -24.28 8.67
N THR A 7 6.42 -24.27 9.36
CA THR A 7 6.24 -25.03 10.60
C THR A 7 4.84 -25.62 10.69
N VAL A 8 4.73 -26.70 11.45
CA VAL A 8 3.51 -27.43 11.71
C VAL A 8 3.40 -27.62 13.23
N ASP A 9 2.20 -27.45 13.78
CA ASP A 9 1.98 -27.70 15.20
C ASP A 9 1.80 -29.19 15.53
N THR A 10 1.55 -29.51 16.81
CA THR A 10 1.40 -30.89 17.29
C THR A 10 0.20 -31.63 16.69
N ASP A 11 -0.79 -30.89 16.18
CA ASP A 11 -2.00 -31.44 15.57
C ASP A 11 -1.87 -31.56 14.04
N GLY A 12 -0.69 -31.24 13.49
CA GLY A 12 -0.44 -31.32 12.06
C GLY A 12 -0.90 -30.08 11.28
N VAL A 13 -1.29 -28.99 11.96
CA VAL A 13 -1.77 -27.76 11.30
C VAL A 13 -0.59 -26.88 10.92
N PRO A 14 -0.47 -26.44 9.65
CA PRO A 14 0.55 -25.49 9.23
C PRO A 14 0.39 -24.14 9.95
N ARG A 15 1.46 -23.63 10.58
CA ARG A 15 1.48 -22.34 11.29
C ARG A 15 2.30 -21.27 10.57
N GLY A 16 2.44 -21.46 9.26
CA GLY A 16 3.18 -20.54 8.40
C GLY A 16 4.62 -20.35 8.88
N LEU A 17 5.02 -19.09 9.03
CA LEU A 17 6.34 -18.68 9.53
C LEU A 17 6.51 -18.80 11.05
N ASN A 18 5.45 -19.12 11.81
CA ASN A 18 5.44 -19.16 13.28
C ASN A 18 6.05 -17.91 13.93
N LEU A 19 5.58 -16.74 13.47
CA LEU A 19 6.04 -15.46 13.99
C LEU A 19 5.55 -15.24 15.42
N THR A 20 6.26 -14.38 16.14
CA THR A 20 5.81 -13.95 17.47
C THR A 20 4.50 -13.18 17.37
N ARG A 21 3.72 -13.21 18.44
CA ARG A 21 2.49 -12.42 18.57
C ARG A 21 2.70 -10.93 18.29
N ALA A 22 3.82 -10.37 18.76
CA ALA A 22 4.17 -8.96 18.54
C ALA A 22 4.40 -8.66 17.05
N SER A 23 5.11 -9.53 16.33
CA SER A 23 5.32 -9.38 14.89
C SER A 23 4.02 -9.44 14.09
N LEU A 24 3.11 -10.34 14.48
CA LEU A 24 1.79 -10.42 13.85
C LEU A 24 0.98 -9.13 14.11
N LEU A 25 0.91 -8.66 15.36
CA LEU A 25 0.26 -7.39 15.71
C LEU A 25 0.82 -6.21 14.91
N ALA A 26 2.14 -6.12 14.77
CA ALA A 26 2.80 -5.06 14.01
C ALA A 26 2.42 -5.05 12.52
N SER A 27 2.12 -6.22 11.95
CA SER A 27 1.73 -6.35 10.53
C SER A 27 0.25 -6.07 10.26
N MET A 28 -0.58 -5.93 11.31
CA MET A 28 -2.04 -5.79 11.18
C MET A 28 -2.46 -4.34 10.98
N LYS A 29 -2.45 -3.88 9.73
CA LYS A 29 -2.93 -2.54 9.33
C LYS A 29 -4.45 -2.37 9.44
N TYR A 30 -5.20 -3.44 9.18
CA TYR A 30 -6.67 -3.42 9.19
C TYR A 30 -7.19 -4.51 10.14
N PRO A 31 -7.31 -4.25 11.45
CA PRO A 31 -7.73 -5.23 12.45
C PRO A 31 -9.23 -5.54 12.41
N TRP A 32 -9.78 -5.81 11.22
CA TRP A 32 -11.18 -6.17 10.98
C TRP A 32 -11.31 -7.08 9.75
N ASP A 33 -12.46 -7.73 9.65
CA ASP A 33 -12.80 -8.69 8.62
C ASP A 33 -13.45 -8.04 7.40
N ALA A 34 -13.74 -8.84 6.37
CA ALA A 34 -14.43 -8.36 5.17
C ALA A 34 -15.86 -7.88 5.45
N GLY A 35 -16.55 -8.43 6.46
CA GLY A 35 -17.91 -8.02 6.83
C GLY A 35 -17.99 -6.62 7.44
N SER A 36 -16.88 -6.15 8.00
CA SER A 36 -16.77 -4.83 8.64
C SER A 36 -15.82 -3.89 7.88
N ALA A 37 -15.59 -4.18 6.60
CA ALA A 37 -14.61 -3.47 5.78
C ALA A 37 -14.94 -1.98 5.64
N GLU A 38 -13.90 -1.18 5.55
CA GLU A 38 -14.02 0.26 5.33
C GLU A 38 -13.63 0.57 3.89
N ALA A 39 -14.49 1.33 3.21
CA ALA A 39 -14.20 1.82 1.87
C ALA A 39 -13.11 2.88 1.94
N ASP A 40 -12.06 2.72 1.14
CA ASP A 40 -11.07 3.76 0.95
C ASP A 40 -11.56 4.84 -0.03
N PRO A 41 -10.83 5.96 -0.20
CA PRO A 41 -11.22 7.03 -1.14
C PRO A 41 -11.34 6.56 -2.60
N SER A 42 -10.77 5.41 -2.96
CA SER A 42 -10.91 4.80 -4.29
C SER A 42 -12.14 3.89 -4.42
N GLY A 43 -12.91 3.73 -3.34
CA GLY A 43 -14.10 2.87 -3.27
C GLY A 43 -13.76 1.39 -3.05
N ARG A 44 -12.54 1.05 -2.62
CA ARG A 44 -12.15 -0.33 -2.32
C ARG A 44 -12.31 -0.63 -0.84
N ASP A 45 -12.97 -1.73 -0.55
CA ASP A 45 -13.13 -2.25 0.80
C ASP A 45 -11.79 -2.82 1.31
N LYS A 46 -11.30 -2.27 2.42
CA LYS A 46 -10.07 -2.72 3.08
C LYS A 46 -10.41 -3.56 4.30
N PHE A 47 -9.73 -4.69 4.44
CA PHE A 47 -9.80 -5.60 5.58
C PHE A 47 -8.47 -6.33 5.73
N GLY A 48 -8.19 -6.92 6.91
CA GLY A 48 -6.86 -7.46 7.21
C GLY A 48 -6.78 -8.97 7.42
N PHE A 49 -7.90 -9.67 7.55
CA PHE A 49 -7.90 -11.13 7.72
C PHE A 49 -9.14 -11.79 7.12
N TYR A 50 -9.00 -13.08 6.77
CA TYR A 50 -10.10 -13.90 6.27
C TYR A 50 -10.72 -14.71 7.40
N GLU A 51 -11.96 -15.17 7.25
CA GLU A 51 -12.63 -15.96 8.30
C GLU A 51 -11.84 -17.24 8.68
N ASP A 52 -11.16 -17.86 7.71
CA ASP A 52 -10.28 -19.01 7.94
C ASP A 52 -9.08 -18.69 8.87
N ASP A 53 -8.76 -17.42 9.07
CA ASP A 53 -7.65 -16.93 9.90
C ASP A 53 -8.14 -16.38 11.27
N ARG A 54 -9.43 -16.57 11.60
CA ARG A 54 -10.12 -16.01 12.78
C ARG A 54 -9.50 -16.45 14.11
N ASP A 55 -9.11 -17.72 14.24
CA ASP A 55 -8.51 -18.29 15.45
C ASP A 55 -7.16 -17.62 15.76
N VAL A 56 -6.31 -17.48 14.74
CA VAL A 56 -5.02 -16.80 14.84
C VAL A 56 -5.24 -15.34 15.15
N PHE A 57 -6.17 -14.68 14.46
CA PHE A 57 -6.50 -13.28 14.74
C PHE A 57 -6.88 -13.08 16.21
N ASP A 58 -7.80 -13.89 16.74
CA ASP A 58 -8.28 -13.75 18.12
C ASP A 58 -7.16 -13.95 19.14
N TRP A 59 -6.32 -14.95 18.92
CA TRP A 59 -5.14 -15.17 19.74
C TRP A 59 -4.18 -13.97 19.68
N VAL A 60 -3.89 -13.46 18.48
CA VAL A 60 -3.03 -12.28 18.29
C VAL A 60 -3.64 -11.05 18.96
N ARG A 61 -4.96 -10.90 18.95
CA ARG A 61 -5.70 -9.72 19.42
C ARG A 61 -6.18 -9.78 20.87
N SER A 62 -5.99 -10.91 21.55
CA SER A 62 -6.42 -11.11 22.94
C SER A 62 -5.97 -9.98 23.89
N GLY A 63 -6.92 -9.33 24.54
CA GLY A 63 -6.66 -8.20 25.46
C GLY A 63 -6.27 -6.88 24.78
N VAL A 64 -6.39 -6.76 23.46
CA VAL A 64 -6.13 -5.51 22.73
C VAL A 64 -7.47 -4.87 22.30
N PRO A 65 -7.71 -3.57 22.56
CA PRO A 65 -8.98 -2.90 22.27
C PRO A 65 -9.43 -3.00 20.81
N GLU A 66 -10.73 -3.15 20.57
CA GLU A 66 -11.28 -3.28 19.21
C GLU A 66 -10.79 -2.16 18.28
N ARG A 67 -10.45 -2.54 17.04
CA ARG A 67 -9.96 -1.65 15.97
C ARG A 67 -8.68 -0.84 16.28
N SER A 68 -8.04 -1.04 17.43
CA SER A 68 -6.79 -0.34 17.77
C SER A 68 -5.59 -1.00 17.09
N LEU A 69 -4.71 -0.17 16.52
CA LEU A 69 -3.40 -0.61 16.06
C LEU A 69 -2.42 -0.75 17.23
N SER A 70 -1.41 -1.62 17.10
CA SER A 70 -0.28 -1.62 18.01
C SER A 70 0.62 -0.42 17.72
N LEU A 71 1.50 -0.05 18.66
CA LEU A 71 2.47 1.01 18.44
C LEU A 71 3.31 0.74 17.18
N GLU A 72 3.80 -0.50 17.03
CA GLU A 72 4.61 -0.93 15.90
C GLU A 72 3.85 -0.82 14.57
N ALA A 73 2.56 -1.17 14.55
CA ALA A 73 1.73 -1.00 13.37
C ALA A 73 1.57 0.49 13.00
N THR A 74 1.37 1.38 13.99
CA THR A 74 1.31 2.84 13.73
C THR A 74 2.64 3.40 13.21
N ILE A 75 3.78 2.88 13.69
CA ILE A 75 5.10 3.25 13.20
C ILE A 75 5.31 2.76 11.77
N MET A 76 4.91 1.52 11.47
CA MET A 76 4.99 0.95 10.13
C MET A 76 4.15 1.76 9.14
N ASP A 77 2.89 2.05 9.47
CA ASP A 77 2.00 2.84 8.62
C ASP A 77 2.55 4.24 8.35
N PHE A 78 3.10 4.92 9.37
CA PHE A 78 3.73 6.21 9.16
C PHE A 78 5.01 6.12 8.32
N SER A 79 5.81 5.07 8.52
CA SER A 79 7.03 4.83 7.73
C SER A 79 6.70 4.61 6.25
N ASP A 80 5.62 3.86 5.98
CA ASP A 80 5.04 3.63 4.66
C ASP A 80 4.63 4.97 4.01
N ASP A 81 3.89 5.79 4.75
CA ASP A 81 3.46 7.11 4.31
C ASP A 81 4.62 8.05 3.97
N VAL A 82 5.67 8.05 4.77
CA VAL A 82 6.89 8.85 4.53
C VAL A 82 7.64 8.33 3.31
N ALA A 83 7.89 7.02 3.24
CA ALA A 83 8.67 6.43 2.16
C ALA A 83 7.98 6.62 0.80
N TYR A 84 6.70 6.21 0.68
CA TYR A 84 5.98 6.28 -0.59
C TYR A 84 5.73 7.73 -1.02
N SER A 85 5.30 8.62 -0.13
CA SER A 85 5.04 10.02 -0.54
C SER A 85 6.27 10.72 -1.11
N VAL A 86 7.47 10.45 -0.58
CA VAL A 86 8.70 11.08 -1.03
C VAL A 86 9.31 10.34 -2.23
N HIS A 87 9.35 9.01 -2.22
CA HIS A 87 9.91 8.23 -3.34
C HIS A 87 9.03 8.29 -4.58
N ASP A 88 7.71 8.25 -4.45
CA ASP A 88 6.82 8.40 -5.61
C ASP A 88 6.97 9.80 -6.23
N PHE A 89 7.24 10.82 -5.42
CA PHE A 89 7.55 12.17 -5.92
C PHE A 89 8.88 12.21 -6.68
N GLU A 90 9.94 11.60 -6.14
CA GLU A 90 11.23 11.45 -6.85
C GLU A 90 11.03 10.71 -8.18
N ASP A 91 10.37 9.55 -8.15
CA ASP A 91 10.14 8.72 -9.32
C ASP A 91 9.27 9.43 -10.35
N ALA A 92 8.24 10.17 -9.93
CA ALA A 92 7.39 10.92 -10.83
C ALA A 92 8.17 12.03 -11.55
N ILE A 93 9.14 12.68 -10.91
CA ILE A 93 10.04 13.63 -11.58
C ILE A 93 11.00 12.91 -12.52
N VAL A 94 11.65 11.84 -12.06
CA VAL A 94 12.64 11.09 -12.86
C VAL A 94 12.02 10.50 -14.12
N ASN A 95 10.79 10.00 -14.04
CA ASN A 95 10.03 9.45 -15.16
C ASN A 95 9.32 10.52 -16.00
N GLY A 96 9.44 11.81 -15.63
CA GLY A 96 8.86 12.92 -16.39
C GLY A 96 7.34 13.07 -16.27
N PHE A 97 6.71 12.46 -15.26
CA PHE A 97 5.29 12.69 -14.94
C PHE A 97 5.05 14.04 -14.29
N ILE A 98 6.06 14.57 -13.59
CA ILE A 98 6.03 15.91 -12.99
C ILE A 98 7.16 16.73 -13.63
N ASP A 99 6.81 17.88 -14.20
CA ASP A 99 7.80 18.93 -14.51
C ASP A 99 7.95 19.83 -13.28
N PRO A 100 9.12 19.84 -12.60
CA PRO A 100 9.29 20.62 -11.38
C PRO A 100 9.14 22.14 -11.58
N THR A 101 9.23 22.63 -12.82
CA THR A 101 9.01 24.06 -13.09
C THR A 101 7.57 24.50 -12.81
N LEU A 102 6.60 23.58 -12.93
CA LEU A 102 5.19 23.83 -12.61
C LEU A 102 4.95 23.99 -11.11
N LEU A 103 5.80 23.39 -10.26
CA LEU A 103 5.66 23.46 -8.80
C LEU A 103 5.91 24.86 -8.23
N SER A 104 6.47 25.76 -9.05
CA SER A 104 6.67 27.18 -8.71
C SER A 104 5.53 28.08 -9.23
N ASP A 105 4.60 27.55 -10.03
CA ASP A 105 3.47 28.31 -10.57
C ASP A 105 2.31 28.31 -9.57
N SER A 106 1.85 29.51 -9.19
CA SER A 106 0.73 29.68 -8.26
C SER A 106 -0.59 29.15 -8.82
N ASN A 107 -0.84 29.29 -10.12
CA ASN A 107 -2.08 28.80 -10.73
C ASN A 107 -2.13 27.27 -10.68
N HIS A 108 -0.98 26.63 -10.94
CA HIS A 108 -0.86 25.18 -10.88
C HIS A 108 -0.98 24.66 -9.44
N ARG A 109 -0.36 25.34 -8.47
CA ARG A 109 -0.56 25.08 -7.05
C ARG A 109 -2.05 25.07 -6.71
N ASP A 110 -2.78 26.11 -7.10
CA ASP A 110 -4.21 26.25 -6.77
C ASP A 110 -5.06 25.14 -7.40
N GLU A 111 -4.74 24.73 -8.63
CA GLU A 111 -5.39 23.60 -9.31
C GLU A 111 -5.19 22.26 -8.56
N VAL A 112 -3.94 21.96 -8.17
CA VAL A 112 -3.62 20.74 -7.40
C VAL A 112 -4.34 20.77 -6.05
N LEU A 113 -4.25 21.88 -5.32
CA LEU A 113 -4.91 22.03 -4.02
C LEU A 113 -6.43 21.91 -4.13
N HIS A 114 -7.05 22.50 -5.15
CA HIS A 114 -8.48 22.37 -5.39
C HIS A 114 -8.90 20.91 -5.61
N THR A 115 -8.13 20.17 -6.42
CA THR A 115 -8.37 18.74 -6.67
C THR A 115 -8.26 17.94 -5.37
N MET A 116 -7.22 18.21 -4.57
CA MET A 116 -7.02 17.54 -3.29
C MET A 116 -8.15 17.80 -2.30
N VAL A 117 -8.68 19.02 -2.21
CA VAL A 117 -9.78 19.36 -1.29
C VAL A 117 -11.01 18.46 -1.48
N SER A 118 -11.28 18.04 -2.71
CA SER A 118 -12.37 17.09 -2.97
C SER A 118 -12.15 15.71 -2.33
N TRP A 119 -10.91 15.34 -2.02
CA TRP A 119 -10.54 14.05 -1.42
C TRP A 119 -10.34 14.13 0.10
N VAL A 120 -9.73 15.20 0.60
CA VAL A 120 -9.38 15.34 2.03
C VAL A 120 -10.44 16.11 2.84
N GLY A 121 -11.39 16.76 2.16
CA GLY A 121 -12.45 17.57 2.77
C GLY A 121 -12.11 19.06 2.84
N HIS A 122 -13.14 19.90 2.82
CA HIS A 122 -13.02 21.37 2.73
C HIS A 122 -12.33 22.03 3.93
N ASP A 123 -12.43 21.44 5.13
CA ASP A 123 -11.89 22.02 6.37
C ASP A 123 -10.35 22.03 6.43
N GLN A 124 -9.67 21.44 5.44
CA GLN A 124 -8.21 21.33 5.38
C GLN A 124 -7.55 22.21 4.31
N ALA A 125 -8.31 23.04 3.57
CA ALA A 125 -7.75 23.80 2.45
C ALA A 125 -6.57 24.71 2.85
N ASP A 126 -6.72 25.48 3.94
CA ASP A 126 -5.67 26.38 4.43
C ASP A 126 -4.43 25.62 4.93
N SER A 127 -4.61 24.44 5.54
CA SER A 127 -3.51 23.64 6.05
C SER A 127 -2.67 23.04 4.91
N LEU A 128 -3.32 22.65 3.80
CA LEU A 128 -2.64 22.17 2.59
C LEU A 128 -1.87 23.29 1.89
N GLY A 129 -2.44 24.50 1.81
CA GLY A 129 -1.75 25.68 1.29
C GLY A 129 -0.47 25.98 2.05
N ALA A 130 -0.55 26.04 3.39
CA ALA A 130 0.63 26.27 4.24
C ALA A 130 1.64 25.11 4.17
N ALA A 131 1.17 23.86 4.00
CA ALA A 131 2.05 22.70 3.81
C ALA A 131 2.84 22.75 2.50
N TRP A 132 2.21 23.19 1.41
CA TRP A 132 2.90 23.44 0.14
C TRP A 132 4.04 24.43 0.30
N GLU A 133 3.78 25.56 0.96
CA GLU A 133 4.80 26.60 1.19
C GLU A 133 5.98 26.07 2.00
N ARG A 134 5.71 25.31 3.09
CA ARG A 134 6.76 24.66 3.88
C ARG A 134 7.60 23.68 3.08
N LEU A 135 6.97 22.88 2.21
CA LEU A 135 7.67 21.93 1.32
C LEU A 135 8.57 22.65 0.33
N THR A 136 8.02 23.60 -0.42
CA THR A 136 8.78 24.36 -1.43
C THR A 136 9.87 25.25 -0.83
N GLY A 137 9.76 25.59 0.45
CA GLY A 137 10.78 26.32 1.21
C GLY A 137 11.94 25.45 1.71
N VAL A 138 11.91 24.13 1.55
CA VAL A 138 13.01 23.25 1.97
C VAL A 138 14.27 23.55 1.16
N THR A 139 15.41 23.68 1.83
CA THR A 139 16.71 23.86 1.17
C THR A 139 16.97 22.70 0.21
N GLY A 140 17.24 23.03 -1.06
CA GLY A 140 17.44 22.02 -2.10
C GLY A 140 16.15 21.53 -2.75
N TRP A 141 15.01 22.21 -2.53
CA TRP A 141 13.78 21.98 -3.28
C TRP A 141 14.03 21.99 -4.80
N VAL A 142 13.37 21.06 -5.50
CA VAL A 142 13.55 20.85 -6.93
C VAL A 142 12.63 21.80 -7.71
N SER A 143 13.23 22.80 -8.37
CA SER A 143 12.50 23.78 -9.20
C SER A 143 12.67 23.53 -10.71
N SER A 144 13.58 22.64 -11.09
CA SER A 144 13.78 22.15 -12.45
C SER A 144 14.52 20.82 -12.41
N PHE A 145 14.35 20.01 -13.45
CA PHE A 145 15.03 18.72 -13.55
C PHE A 145 15.36 18.35 -14.99
N ARG A 146 16.59 17.85 -15.17
CA ARG A 146 17.12 17.16 -16.34
C ARG A 146 17.83 15.90 -15.84
N PRO A 147 17.76 14.77 -16.57
CA PRO A 147 18.28 13.48 -16.13
C PRO A 147 19.82 13.40 -16.21
N GLN A 148 20.51 14.30 -15.53
CA GLN A 148 21.97 14.33 -15.38
C GLN A 148 22.35 13.89 -13.96
N ARG A 149 23.53 13.28 -13.83
CA ARG A 149 24.02 12.75 -12.54
C ARG A 149 23.98 13.76 -11.41
N ALA A 150 24.32 15.02 -11.68
CA ALA A 150 24.31 16.08 -10.68
C ALA A 150 22.90 16.42 -10.18
N GLU A 151 21.90 16.37 -11.06
CA GLU A 151 20.52 16.68 -10.69
C GLU A 151 19.87 15.51 -9.96
N LEU A 152 20.13 14.29 -10.40
CA LEU A 152 19.75 13.07 -9.67
C LEU A 152 20.31 13.06 -8.25
N ALA A 153 21.57 13.47 -8.07
CA ALA A 153 22.17 13.59 -6.74
C ALA A 153 21.46 14.65 -5.88
N ARG A 154 21.09 15.81 -6.46
CA ARG A 154 20.33 16.84 -5.74
C ARG A 154 18.94 16.35 -5.34
N LEU A 155 18.23 15.68 -6.24
CA LEU A 155 16.91 15.13 -5.97
C LEU A 155 16.96 14.08 -4.85
N LYS A 156 17.94 13.15 -4.89
CA LYS A 156 18.15 12.16 -3.81
C LYS A 156 18.49 12.79 -2.46
N ASN A 157 19.23 13.90 -2.46
CA ASN A 157 19.50 14.65 -1.24
C ASN A 157 18.23 15.30 -0.68
N LEU A 158 17.36 15.83 -1.55
CA LEU A 158 16.05 16.34 -1.15
C LEU A 158 15.18 15.21 -0.57
N THR A 159 15.09 14.06 -1.25
CA THR A 159 14.39 12.87 -0.77
C THR A 159 14.87 12.47 0.63
N SER A 160 16.19 12.37 0.82
CA SER A 160 16.79 12.03 2.12
C SER A 160 16.48 13.07 3.21
N THR A 161 16.47 14.35 2.84
CA THR A 161 16.13 15.46 3.76
C THR A 161 14.67 15.37 4.20
N LEU A 162 13.75 15.13 3.27
CA LEU A 162 12.32 15.03 3.56
C LEU A 162 12.02 13.80 4.43
N ILE A 163 12.57 12.63 4.08
CA ILE A 163 12.42 11.39 4.86
C ILE A 163 12.92 11.62 6.29
N GLY A 164 14.14 12.15 6.45
CA GLY A 164 14.70 12.43 7.78
C GLY A 164 13.86 13.42 8.57
N ARG A 165 13.40 14.50 7.93
CA ARG A 165 12.56 15.53 8.57
C ARG A 165 11.23 14.98 9.06
N PHE A 166 10.55 14.16 8.26
CA PHE A 166 9.25 13.58 8.64
C PHE A 166 9.42 12.48 9.69
N ALA A 167 10.39 11.59 9.52
CA ALA A 167 10.65 10.52 10.49
C ALA A 167 10.98 11.08 11.89
N LEU A 168 11.74 12.19 11.95
CA LEU A 168 12.14 12.82 13.21
C LEU A 168 11.05 13.70 13.85
N SER A 169 9.97 14.03 13.13
CA SER A 169 8.90 14.86 13.69
C SER A 169 7.87 14.06 14.48
N ALA A 170 7.74 12.77 14.22
CA ALA A 170 6.80 11.90 14.93
C ALA A 170 7.35 11.47 16.30
N VAL A 171 6.47 11.43 17.29
CA VAL A 171 6.83 11.11 18.69
C VAL A 171 5.93 10.01 19.23
N VAL A 172 6.49 9.09 20.00
CA VAL A 172 5.70 8.05 20.68
C VAL A 172 5.00 8.65 21.91
N ASP A 173 3.68 8.58 21.95
CA ASP A 173 2.89 8.85 23.16
C ASP A 173 2.89 7.57 24.01
N ASP A 174 3.72 7.55 25.05
CA ASP A 174 3.87 6.38 25.92
C ASP A 174 2.60 6.06 26.73
N THR A 175 1.70 7.03 26.92
CA THR A 175 0.44 6.84 27.65
C THR A 175 -0.57 6.11 26.77
N ARG A 176 -0.68 6.55 25.50
CA ARG A 176 -1.61 5.95 24.54
C ARG A 176 -1.02 4.78 23.76
N LYS A 177 0.29 4.55 23.87
CA LYS A 177 1.06 3.56 23.11
C LYS A 177 0.80 3.69 21.60
N THR A 178 0.81 4.92 21.10
CA THR A 178 0.61 5.25 19.69
C THR A 178 1.67 6.23 19.21
N LEU A 179 1.93 6.24 17.91
CA LEU A 179 2.69 7.30 17.28
C LEU A 179 1.82 8.56 17.13
N VAL A 180 2.36 9.72 17.50
CA VAL A 180 1.77 11.03 17.28
C VAL A 180 2.56 11.72 16.17
N VAL A 181 1.88 11.99 15.05
CA VAL A 181 2.44 12.73 13.92
C VAL A 181 1.90 14.16 13.98
N PRO A 182 2.76 15.20 13.95
CA PRO A 182 2.32 16.58 13.89
C PRO A 182 1.40 16.84 12.69
N ALA A 183 0.35 17.63 12.88
CA ALA A 183 -0.61 17.95 11.83
C ALA A 183 0.08 18.59 10.61
N GLU A 184 1.11 19.39 10.84
CA GLU A 184 1.90 20.03 9.81
C GLU A 184 2.64 19.01 8.93
N THR A 185 3.20 17.96 9.52
CA THR A 185 3.89 16.86 8.81
C THR A 185 2.89 16.03 8.02
N ALA A 186 1.75 15.67 8.64
CA ALA A 186 0.70 14.93 7.96
C ALA A 186 0.17 15.70 6.73
N ALA A 187 0.01 17.02 6.84
CA ALA A 187 -0.39 17.87 5.72
C ALA A 187 0.67 17.92 4.61
N GLU A 188 1.97 17.99 4.94
CA GLU A 188 3.04 17.95 3.92
C GLU A 188 3.10 16.61 3.19
N ILE A 189 2.97 15.48 3.90
CA ILE A 189 2.87 14.14 3.29
C ILE A 189 1.64 14.07 2.36
N THR A 190 0.52 14.64 2.80
CA THR A 190 -0.71 14.70 2.01
C THR A 190 -0.50 15.52 0.73
N VAL A 191 0.19 16.67 0.81
CA VAL A 191 0.56 17.47 -0.36
C VAL A 191 1.45 16.71 -1.34
N LEU A 192 2.48 16.01 -0.87
CA LEU A 192 3.33 15.18 -1.75
C LEU A 192 2.52 14.09 -2.47
N LYS A 193 1.68 13.35 -1.73
CA LYS A 193 0.77 12.35 -2.32
C LYS A 193 -0.19 12.97 -3.33
N GLY A 194 -0.72 14.16 -3.02
CA GLY A 194 -1.62 14.91 -3.90
C GLY A 194 -0.97 15.35 -5.20
N ILE A 195 0.23 15.94 -5.13
CA ILE A 195 1.03 16.32 -6.30
C ILE A 195 1.24 15.10 -7.21
N VAL A 196 1.73 13.99 -6.66
CA VAL A 196 1.97 12.76 -7.42
C VAL A 196 0.67 12.26 -8.04
N SER A 197 -0.40 12.17 -7.27
CA SER A 197 -1.67 11.62 -7.74
C SER A 197 -2.24 12.43 -8.91
N VAL A 198 -2.29 13.77 -8.79
CA VAL A 198 -2.82 14.63 -9.87
C VAL A 198 -2.05 14.44 -11.17
N HIS A 199 -0.72 14.40 -11.10
CA HIS A 199 0.14 14.29 -12.28
C HIS A 199 0.17 12.89 -12.89
N VAL A 200 0.25 11.85 -12.06
CA VAL A 200 0.24 10.46 -12.52
C VAL A 200 -1.12 10.09 -13.10
N MET A 201 -2.22 10.54 -12.50
CA MET A 201 -3.57 10.29 -13.03
C MET A 201 -3.83 11.05 -14.34
N ALA A 202 -3.27 12.26 -14.51
CA ALA A 202 -3.32 12.99 -15.78
C ALA A 202 -2.62 12.23 -16.92
N HIS A 203 -1.58 11.44 -16.59
CA HIS A 203 -0.96 10.49 -17.50
C HIS A 203 -1.78 9.19 -17.62
N THR A 204 -2.90 9.26 -18.36
CA THR A 204 -3.79 8.13 -18.70
C THR A 204 -3.12 6.95 -19.40
N ALA A 205 -1.84 7.07 -19.77
CA ALA A 205 -1.06 6.05 -20.49
C ALA A 205 -0.96 4.69 -19.79
N ARG A 206 -1.13 4.62 -18.45
CA ARG A 206 -1.07 3.34 -17.71
C ARG A 206 -2.42 2.65 -17.52
N GLN A 207 -3.54 3.32 -17.76
CA GLN A 207 -4.88 2.71 -17.57
C GLN A 207 -5.08 1.46 -18.45
N PRO A 208 -4.69 1.42 -19.75
CA PRO A 208 -4.84 0.22 -20.56
C PRO A 208 -4.07 -0.97 -20.02
N ILE A 209 -2.84 -0.76 -19.56
CA ILE A 209 -1.98 -1.82 -19.00
C ILE A 209 -2.61 -2.41 -17.73
N TYR A 210 -3.13 -1.57 -16.82
CA TYR A 210 -3.79 -2.07 -15.62
C TYR A 210 -5.07 -2.86 -15.92
N LEU A 211 -5.82 -2.47 -16.95
CA LEU A 211 -7.01 -3.21 -17.39
C LEU A 211 -6.62 -4.57 -17.98
N GLU A 212 -5.59 -4.62 -18.81
CA GLU A 212 -5.06 -5.86 -19.39
C GLU A 212 -4.53 -6.82 -18.31
N GLN A 213 -3.72 -6.31 -17.38
CA GLN A 213 -3.21 -7.10 -16.25
C GLN A 213 -4.34 -7.63 -15.36
N ARG A 214 -5.36 -6.80 -15.09
CA ARG A 214 -6.53 -7.24 -14.33
C ARG A 214 -7.31 -8.33 -15.08
N ALA A 215 -7.52 -8.17 -16.37
CA ALA A 215 -8.21 -9.17 -17.20
C ALA A 215 -7.43 -10.49 -17.23
N MET A 216 -6.11 -10.44 -17.36
CA MET A 216 -5.22 -11.60 -17.31
C MET A 216 -5.35 -12.35 -15.97
N LEU A 217 -5.29 -11.65 -14.84
CA LEU A 217 -5.42 -12.28 -13.52
C LEU A 217 -6.81 -12.90 -13.30
N ILE A 218 -7.88 -12.25 -13.78
CA ILE A 218 -9.25 -12.78 -13.71
C ILE A 218 -9.36 -14.07 -14.55
N SER A 219 -8.91 -14.03 -15.81
CA SER A 219 -8.89 -15.17 -16.72
C SER A 219 -8.13 -16.36 -16.13
N LEU A 220 -6.95 -16.10 -15.56
CA LEU A 220 -6.13 -17.12 -14.90
C LEU A 220 -6.86 -17.73 -13.69
N ALA A 221 -7.46 -16.90 -12.83
CA ALA A 221 -8.20 -17.38 -11.67
C ALA A 221 -9.44 -18.21 -12.06
N GLU A 222 -10.18 -17.79 -13.09
CA GLU A 222 -11.33 -18.53 -13.62
C GLU A 222 -10.92 -19.88 -14.23
N HIS A 223 -9.79 -19.91 -14.94
CA HIS A 223 -9.23 -21.14 -15.48
C HIS A 223 -8.86 -22.13 -14.36
N LEU A 224 -8.08 -21.69 -13.38
CA LEU A 224 -7.64 -22.53 -12.25
C LEU A 224 -8.81 -23.04 -11.41
N TYR A 225 -9.87 -22.25 -11.26
CA TYR A 225 -11.09 -22.68 -10.58
C TYR A 225 -11.87 -23.76 -11.38
N SER A 226 -11.86 -23.66 -12.71
CA SER A 226 -12.59 -24.60 -13.59
C SER A 226 -11.79 -25.88 -13.88
N HIS A 227 -10.46 -25.79 -13.84
CA HIS A 227 -9.51 -26.87 -14.16
C HIS A 227 -8.53 -27.05 -13.00
N PRO A 228 -8.98 -27.56 -11.84
CA PRO A 228 -8.15 -27.67 -10.65
C PRO A 228 -6.94 -28.62 -10.80
N GLU A 229 -6.91 -29.46 -11.82
CA GLU A 229 -5.74 -30.24 -12.23
C GLU A 229 -4.56 -29.36 -12.70
N SER A 230 -4.82 -28.09 -13.02
CA SER A 230 -3.82 -27.08 -13.40
C SER A 230 -3.25 -26.31 -12.20
N LEU A 231 -3.78 -26.54 -10.98
CA LEU A 231 -3.21 -26.00 -9.75
C LEU A 231 -1.81 -26.59 -9.51
N ASP A 232 -0.93 -25.81 -8.87
CA ASP A 232 0.36 -26.35 -8.47
C ASP A 232 0.15 -27.40 -7.37
N PRO A 233 1.01 -28.44 -7.29
CA PRO A 233 0.79 -29.59 -6.41
C PRO A 233 0.52 -29.24 -4.94
N VAL A 234 1.12 -28.15 -4.44
CA VAL A 234 0.90 -27.68 -3.06
C VAL A 234 -0.55 -27.24 -2.83
N PHE A 235 -1.18 -26.60 -3.82
CA PHE A 235 -2.56 -26.11 -3.75
C PHE A 235 -3.60 -27.16 -4.15
N SER A 236 -3.23 -28.17 -4.95
CA SER A 236 -4.13 -29.28 -5.30
C SER A 236 -4.59 -30.07 -4.07
N GLY A 237 -3.73 -30.21 -3.06
CA GLY A 237 -4.06 -30.82 -1.77
C GLY A 237 -5.14 -30.02 -1.03
N ASP A 238 -4.93 -28.70 -0.90
CA ASP A 238 -5.88 -27.79 -0.27
C ASP A 238 -7.22 -27.75 -1.02
N TRP A 239 -7.20 -27.80 -2.37
CA TRP A 239 -8.40 -27.89 -3.19
C TRP A 239 -9.23 -29.15 -2.90
N THR A 240 -8.56 -30.28 -2.69
CA THR A 240 -9.21 -31.56 -2.38
C THR A 240 -9.88 -31.53 -1.01
N LEU A 241 -9.28 -30.83 -0.04
CA LEU A 241 -9.83 -30.64 1.29
C LEU A 241 -10.97 -29.60 1.33
N ALA A 242 -10.99 -28.66 0.38
CA ALA A 242 -12.02 -27.62 0.29
C ALA A 242 -13.40 -28.21 -0.05
N THR A 243 -14.34 -28.06 0.88
CA THR A 243 -15.71 -28.57 0.81
C THR A 243 -16.72 -27.56 0.28
N THR A 244 -16.38 -26.26 0.32
CA THR A 244 -17.26 -25.17 -0.11
C THR A 244 -16.70 -24.39 -1.31
N PRO A 245 -17.55 -23.71 -2.09
CA PRO A 245 -17.09 -22.81 -3.14
C PRO A 245 -16.18 -21.67 -2.63
N ALA A 246 -16.41 -21.19 -1.40
CA ALA A 246 -15.60 -20.13 -0.80
C ALA A 246 -14.18 -20.62 -0.50
N GLU A 247 -14.05 -21.81 0.12
CA GLU A 247 -12.75 -22.45 0.36
C GLU A 247 -12.00 -22.72 -0.95
N ARG A 248 -12.69 -23.17 -2.00
CA ARG A 248 -12.08 -23.37 -3.32
C ARG A 248 -11.57 -22.07 -3.95
N LYS A 249 -12.36 -20.99 -3.85
CA LYS A 249 -11.91 -19.65 -4.29
C LYS A 249 -10.70 -19.18 -3.50
N ARG A 250 -10.62 -19.49 -2.20
CA ARG A 250 -9.48 -19.18 -1.37
C ARG A 250 -8.21 -19.88 -1.86
N VAL A 251 -8.29 -21.17 -2.19
CA VAL A 251 -7.14 -21.92 -2.76
C VAL A 251 -6.63 -21.29 -4.05
N VAL A 252 -7.53 -20.92 -4.97
CA VAL A 252 -7.16 -20.24 -6.22
C VAL A 252 -6.54 -18.88 -5.93
N SER A 253 -7.10 -18.11 -5.00
CA SER A 253 -6.55 -16.80 -4.60
C SER A 253 -5.14 -16.94 -4.03
N ASP A 254 -4.90 -17.95 -3.20
CA ASP A 254 -3.58 -18.21 -2.59
C ASP A 254 -2.56 -18.60 -3.67
N GLN A 255 -2.95 -19.43 -4.65
CA GLN A 255 -2.08 -19.75 -5.79
C GLN A 255 -1.77 -18.52 -6.63
N VAL A 256 -2.79 -17.80 -7.10
CA VAL A 256 -2.59 -16.63 -7.98
C VAL A 256 -1.70 -15.59 -7.32
N ALA A 257 -1.88 -15.36 -6.01
CA ALA A 257 -1.09 -14.36 -5.31
C ALA A 257 0.31 -14.82 -4.88
N SER A 258 0.62 -16.11 -4.98
CA SER A 258 1.98 -16.63 -4.82
C SER A 258 2.86 -16.34 -6.06
N LEU A 259 2.25 -15.96 -7.18
CA LEU A 259 2.94 -15.70 -8.43
C LEU A 259 3.55 -14.29 -8.44
N THR A 260 4.79 -14.22 -8.91
CA THR A 260 5.36 -12.96 -9.42
C THR A 260 4.69 -12.55 -10.73
N ASP A 261 4.79 -11.28 -11.12
CA ASP A 261 4.29 -10.78 -12.41
C ASP A 261 4.75 -11.61 -13.61
N GLN A 262 6.02 -12.01 -13.63
CA GLN A 262 6.60 -12.83 -14.71
C GLN A 262 6.00 -14.23 -14.74
N SER A 263 5.89 -14.89 -13.57
CA SER A 263 5.27 -16.22 -13.48
C SER A 263 3.78 -16.21 -13.75
N ALA A 264 3.05 -15.15 -13.37
CA ALA A 264 1.63 -15.00 -13.67
C ALA A 264 1.40 -14.88 -15.18
N THR A 265 2.21 -14.05 -15.85
CA THR A 265 2.17 -13.88 -17.31
C THR A 265 2.48 -15.21 -18.01
N ALA A 266 3.57 -15.89 -17.65
CA ALA A 266 3.96 -17.15 -18.24
C ALA A 266 2.93 -18.27 -18.01
N LEU A 267 2.31 -18.30 -16.82
CA LEU A 267 1.27 -19.28 -16.50
C LEU A 267 -0.01 -19.01 -17.30
N HIS A 268 -0.43 -17.74 -17.41
CA HIS A 268 -1.58 -17.34 -18.23
C HIS A 268 -1.36 -17.70 -19.70
N GLU A 269 -0.18 -17.41 -20.28
CA GLU A 269 0.14 -17.78 -21.66
C GLU A 269 0.08 -19.30 -21.91
N ARG A 270 0.40 -20.12 -20.91
CA ARG A 270 0.36 -21.57 -21.04
C ARG A 270 -1.05 -22.15 -20.94
N LEU A 271 -1.92 -21.54 -20.14
CA LEU A 271 -3.22 -22.12 -19.75
C LEU A 271 -4.42 -21.46 -20.42
N CYS A 272 -4.31 -20.17 -20.77
CA CYS A 272 -5.43 -19.32 -21.18
C CYS A 272 -5.29 -18.74 -22.60
N SER A 273 -4.12 -18.89 -23.22
CA SER A 273 -3.87 -18.51 -24.63
C SER A 273 -3.99 -19.72 -25.55
#